data_AF-A0A9P7HLJ9-F1
#
_entry.id   AF-A0A9P7HLJ9-F1
#
_cell.length_a   1.000
_cell.length_b   1.000
_cell.length_c   1.000
_cell.angle_alpha   90.00
_cell.angle_beta   90.00
_cell.angle_gamma   90.00
#
_symmetry.space_group_name_H-M   'P 1'
#
loop_
_entity.id
_entity.type
_entity.pdbx_description
1 polymer ?
#
loop_
_entity_poly.entity_id
_entity_poly.type
_entity_poly.pdbx_seq_one_letter_code
_entity_poly.pdbx_strand_id
1 'polypeptide(L)'
;MASRISRRFLSTTARRFQEHQKAELKKESRRNPEILILGGVMVAALGGAGYFFGRSPTGATSESPVTIATHPWESGSSGKYQYHPGGDLNAAPKDAPSALNVVVVPNVTLPAELHEKYNKWGKDGYP
;
A
#
# COMPACT_ATOMS: atom_id res chain seq x y z
N MET A 1 19.44 7.07 -43.30
CA MET A 1 18.16 6.34 -43.21
C MET A 1 18.44 4.84 -43.02
N ALA A 2 18.35 4.32 -41.80
CA ALA A 2 18.65 2.92 -41.50
C ALA A 2 17.50 2.00 -41.98
N SER A 3 17.86 1.06 -42.85
CA SER A 3 17.00 0.13 -43.57
C SER A 3 15.95 -0.58 -42.70
N ARG A 4 14.67 -0.49 -43.11
CA ARG A 4 13.56 -1.29 -42.55
C ARG A 4 13.66 -2.78 -42.90
N ILE A 5 14.58 -3.16 -43.80
CA ILE A 5 14.76 -4.54 -44.27
C ILE A 5 15.50 -5.37 -43.22
N SER A 6 16.53 -4.82 -42.55
CA SER A 6 17.24 -5.54 -41.47
C SER A 6 16.34 -5.89 -40.28
N ARG A 7 15.36 -5.04 -39.93
CA ARG A 7 14.43 -5.31 -38.81
C ARG A 7 13.49 -6.49 -39.07
N ARG A 8 13.11 -6.75 -40.32
CA ARG A 8 12.27 -7.90 -40.67
C ARG A 8 13.06 -9.21 -40.70
N PHE A 9 14.29 -9.19 -41.21
CA PHE A 9 15.15 -10.39 -41.26
C PHE A 9 15.59 -10.88 -39.87
N LEU A 10 15.90 -9.97 -38.95
CA LEU A 10 16.23 -10.31 -37.55
C LEU A 10 14.99 -10.82 -36.76
N SER A 11 13.80 -10.33 -37.10
CA SER A 11 12.55 -10.76 -36.45
C SER A 11 12.11 -12.16 -36.88
N THR A 12 12.32 -12.55 -38.15
CA THR A 12 11.94 -13.88 -38.64
C THR A 12 12.89 -14.97 -38.17
N THR A 13 14.19 -14.69 -38.06
CA THR A 13 15.17 -15.62 -37.49
C THR A 13 14.96 -15.83 -35.99
N ALA A 14 14.72 -14.76 -35.22
CA ALA A 14 14.40 -14.89 -33.79
C ALA A 14 13.11 -15.70 -33.55
N ARG A 15 12.06 -15.46 -34.35
CA ARG A 15 10.82 -16.25 -34.28
C ARG A 15 11.01 -17.72 -34.65
N ARG A 16 11.75 -18.01 -35.74
CA ARG A 16 12.07 -19.39 -36.12
C ARG A 16 12.93 -20.10 -35.08
N PHE A 17 13.91 -19.41 -34.49
CA PHE A 17 14.73 -19.97 -33.42
C PHE A 17 13.89 -20.29 -32.19
N GLN A 18 12.99 -19.38 -31.79
CA GLN A 18 12.02 -19.62 -30.72
C GLN A 18 11.07 -20.80 -31.01
N GLU A 19 10.60 -20.95 -32.25
CA GLU A 19 9.78 -22.10 -32.65
C GLU A 19 10.57 -23.41 -32.62
N HIS A 20 11.82 -23.40 -33.08
CA HIS A 20 12.71 -24.57 -33.03
C HIS A 20 13.00 -24.98 -31.58
N GLN A 21 13.31 -24.00 -30.72
CA GLN A 21 13.51 -24.23 -29.29
C GLN A 21 12.24 -24.78 -28.63
N LYS A 22 11.06 -24.23 -28.93
CA LYS A 22 9.79 -24.76 -28.40
C LYS A 22 9.53 -26.19 -28.84
N ALA A 23 9.85 -26.53 -30.09
CA ALA A 23 9.68 -27.89 -30.61
C ALA A 23 10.63 -28.88 -29.92
N GLU A 24 11.89 -28.50 -29.70
CA GLU A 24 12.88 -29.30 -28.97
C GLU A 24 12.51 -29.47 -27.50
N LEU A 25 12.12 -28.38 -26.82
CA LEU A 25 11.66 -28.42 -25.43
C LEU A 25 10.42 -29.31 -25.27
N LYS A 26 9.49 -29.30 -26.23
CA LYS A 26 8.30 -30.17 -26.22
C LYS A 26 8.67 -31.64 -26.44
N LYS A 27 9.70 -31.91 -27.25
CA LYS A 27 10.24 -33.26 -27.46
C LYS A 27 10.94 -33.77 -26.20
N GLU A 28 11.70 -32.91 -25.54
CA GLU A 28 12.40 -33.22 -24.29
C GLU A 28 11.44 -33.43 -23.11
N SER A 29 10.45 -32.54 -22.97
CA SER A 29 9.39 -32.65 -21.95
C SER A 29 8.58 -33.95 -22.06
N ARG A 30 8.35 -34.46 -23.28
CA ARG A 30 7.69 -35.77 -23.49
C ARG A 30 8.59 -36.95 -23.18
N ARG A 31 9.90 -36.79 -23.32
CA ARG A 31 10.89 -37.84 -23.09
C ARG A 31 11.18 -38.01 -21.59
N ASN A 32 11.16 -36.91 -20.83
CA ASN A 32 11.51 -36.88 -19.42
C ASN A 32 10.30 -36.43 -18.58
N PRO A 33 9.51 -37.36 -18.00
CA PRO A 33 8.33 -37.02 -17.20
C PRO A 33 8.69 -36.25 -15.92
N GLU A 34 9.92 -36.37 -15.42
CA GLU A 34 10.43 -35.65 -14.25
C GLU A 34 10.42 -34.12 -14.44
N ILE A 35 10.61 -33.64 -15.67
CA ILE A 35 10.60 -32.20 -15.97
C ILE A 35 9.20 -31.62 -15.77
N LEU A 36 8.13 -32.38 -16.05
CA LEU A 36 6.75 -31.93 -15.79
C LEU A 36 6.48 -31.82 -14.29
N ILE A 37 6.99 -32.76 -13.50
CA ILE A 37 6.86 -32.75 -12.04
C ILE A 37 7.61 -31.55 -11.47
N LEU A 38 8.88 -31.35 -11.87
CA LEU A 38 9.68 -30.22 -11.45
C LEU A 38 9.04 -28.87 -11.85
N GLY A 39 8.49 -28.79 -13.07
CA GLY A 39 7.73 -27.64 -13.55
C GLY A 39 6.49 -27.36 -12.70
N GLY A 40 5.75 -28.40 -12.33
CA GLY A 40 4.60 -28.31 -11.41
C GLY A 40 4.99 -27.75 -10.05
N VAL A 41 6.09 -28.24 -9.46
CA VAL A 41 6.60 -27.74 -8.16
C VAL A 41 7.04 -26.28 -8.25
N MET A 42 7.74 -25.89 -9.33
CA MET A 42 8.14 -24.49 -9.55
C MET A 42 6.94 -23.56 -9.68
N VAL A 43 5.91 -23.96 -10.44
CA VAL A 43 4.67 -23.17 -10.58
C VAL A 43 3.94 -23.07 -9.26
N ALA A 44 3.86 -24.15 -8.47
CA ALA A 44 3.26 -24.12 -7.15
C ALA A 44 4.02 -23.20 -6.18
N ALA A 45 5.36 -23.25 -6.18
CA ALA A 45 6.19 -22.41 -5.32
C ALA A 45 6.06 -20.92 -5.67
N LEU A 46 6.21 -20.57 -6.94
CA LEU A 46 6.12 -19.17 -7.40
C LEU A 46 4.68 -18.63 -7.30
N GLY A 47 3.69 -19.45 -7.63
CA GLY A 47 2.28 -19.11 -7.48
C GLY A 47 1.89 -18.92 -6.01
N GLY A 48 2.36 -19.80 -5.12
CA GLY A 48 2.16 -19.69 -3.68
C GLY A 48 2.80 -18.43 -3.10
N ALA A 49 4.06 -18.14 -3.47
CA ALA A 49 4.73 -16.91 -3.07
C ALA A 49 3.98 -15.66 -3.59
N GLY A 50 3.59 -15.65 -4.87
CA GLY A 50 2.81 -14.57 -5.46
C GLY A 50 1.46 -14.37 -4.78
N TYR A 51 0.74 -15.44 -4.46
CA TYR A 51 -0.52 -15.39 -3.72
C TYR A 51 -0.31 -14.85 -2.30
N PHE A 52 0.73 -15.30 -1.61
CA PHE A 52 1.07 -14.83 -0.27
C PHE A 52 1.39 -13.33 -0.26
N PHE A 53 2.27 -12.86 -1.15
CA PHE A 53 2.59 -11.44 -1.26
C PHE A 53 1.42 -10.59 -1.75
N GLY A 54 0.51 -11.15 -2.56
CA GLY A 54 -0.72 -10.48 -2.95
C GLY A 54 -1.71 -10.31 -1.80
N ARG A 55 -1.80 -11.29 -0.90
CA ARG A 55 -2.68 -11.25 0.28
C ARG A 55 -2.11 -10.41 1.42
N SER A 56 -0.79 -10.35 1.54
CA SER A 56 -0.08 -9.62 2.58
C SER A 56 0.60 -8.39 1.99
N PRO A 57 -0.13 -7.26 1.81
CA PRO A 57 0.47 -6.03 1.31
C PRO A 57 1.59 -5.60 2.26
N THR A 58 2.83 -5.59 1.77
CA THR A 58 3.97 -5.07 2.53
C THR A 58 3.89 -3.55 2.52
N GLY A 59 3.08 -3.00 3.42
CA GLY A 59 3.03 -1.57 3.66
C GLY A 59 4.39 -1.05 4.15
N ALA A 60 4.76 0.16 3.73
CA ALA A 60 5.98 0.83 4.21
C ALA A 60 5.90 1.20 5.71
N THR A 61 4.71 1.13 6.29
CA THR A 61 4.36 1.50 7.65
C THR A 61 3.65 0.32 8.33
N SER A 62 4.04 0.01 9.56
CA SER A 62 3.42 -1.05 10.35
C SER A 62 2.15 -0.51 10.99
N GLU A 63 1.12 -0.33 10.15
CA GLU A 63 -0.21 0.12 10.59
C GLU A 63 -1.16 -1.07 10.56
N SER A 64 -1.72 -1.42 11.71
CA SER A 64 -2.82 -2.38 11.75
C SER A 64 -4.09 -1.69 11.26
N PRO A 65 -4.81 -2.24 10.26
CA PRO A 65 -6.13 -1.72 9.93
C PRO A 65 -7.01 -1.85 11.17
N VAL A 66 -7.60 -0.73 11.60
CA VAL A 66 -8.49 -0.70 12.75
C VAL A 66 -9.93 -0.69 12.26
N THR A 67 -10.78 -1.53 12.85
CA THR A 67 -12.20 -1.59 12.53
C THR A 67 -12.90 -0.32 12.99
N ILE A 68 -13.63 0.31 12.08
CA ILE A 68 -14.47 1.48 12.38
C ILE A 68 -15.73 0.97 13.07
N ALA A 69 -15.97 1.46 14.29
CA ALA A 69 -17.14 1.09 15.09
C ALA A 69 -18.36 1.90 14.69
N THR A 70 -18.22 3.22 14.62
CA THR A 70 -19.35 4.13 14.38
C THR A 70 -18.88 5.40 13.68
N HIS A 71 -19.73 5.95 12.84
CA HIS A 71 -19.48 7.21 12.17
C HIS A 71 -20.01 8.41 12.98
N PRO A 72 -19.49 9.62 12.76
CA PRO A 72 -19.81 10.78 13.59
C PRO A 72 -21.29 11.17 13.49
N TRP A 73 -21.94 10.92 12.35
CA TRP A 73 -23.37 11.21 12.16
C TRP A 73 -24.31 10.23 12.88
N GLU A 74 -23.81 9.08 13.36
CA GLU A 74 -24.61 8.09 14.10
C GLU A 74 -24.51 8.26 15.61
N SER A 75 -23.34 8.68 16.10
CA SER A 75 -23.03 8.76 17.54
C SER A 75 -22.98 10.19 18.09
N GLY A 76 -22.95 11.21 17.22
CA GLY A 76 -22.69 12.59 17.66
C GLY A 76 -21.28 12.79 18.23
N SER A 77 -20.34 11.88 17.92
CA SER A 77 -18.95 11.92 18.35
C SER A 77 -18.20 13.14 17.79
N SER A 78 -17.21 13.61 18.57
CA SER A 78 -16.34 14.73 18.19
C SER A 78 -15.26 14.34 17.16
N GLY A 79 -14.92 13.04 17.10
CA GLY A 79 -13.91 12.51 16.19
C GLY A 79 -14.44 12.26 14.78
N LYS A 80 -13.54 12.11 13.81
CA LYS A 80 -13.93 11.77 12.41
C LYS A 80 -14.67 10.42 12.33
N TYR A 81 -14.35 9.50 13.23
CA TYR A 81 -14.97 8.19 13.38
C TYR A 81 -14.62 7.65 14.78
N GLN A 82 -15.32 6.61 15.21
CA GLN A 82 -14.96 5.83 16.39
C GLN A 82 -14.36 4.49 15.98
N TYR A 83 -13.42 3.99 16.77
CA TYR A 83 -12.72 2.76 16.48
C TYR A 83 -12.57 1.88 17.71
N HIS A 84 -12.48 0.57 17.51
CA HIS A 84 -12.17 -0.38 18.56
C HIS A 84 -10.65 -0.42 18.83
N PRO A 85 -10.18 -0.06 20.03
CA PRO A 85 -8.75 -0.08 20.34
C PRO A 85 -8.15 -1.47 20.12
N GLY A 86 -7.03 -1.54 19.38
CA GLY A 86 -6.38 -2.82 19.07
C GLY A 86 -7.19 -3.76 18.17
N GLY A 87 -8.32 -3.31 17.61
CA GLY A 87 -9.22 -4.16 16.81
C GLY A 87 -10.08 -5.12 17.63
N ASP A 88 -10.12 -4.99 18.96
CA ASP A 88 -10.98 -5.80 19.83
C ASP A 88 -12.42 -5.26 19.86
N LEU A 89 -13.34 -6.00 19.26
CA LEU A 89 -14.77 -5.65 19.19
C LEU A 89 -15.45 -5.59 20.56
N ASN A 90 -14.87 -6.20 21.60
CA ASN A 90 -15.42 -6.16 22.96
C ASN A 90 -14.99 -4.90 23.72
N ALA A 91 -13.94 -4.21 23.27
CA ALA A 91 -13.47 -2.99 23.88
C ALA A 91 -14.40 -1.81 23.51
N ALA A 92 -14.62 -0.90 24.45
CA ALA A 92 -15.42 0.30 24.21
C ALA A 92 -14.81 1.14 23.06
N PRO A 93 -15.63 1.59 22.08
CA PRO A 93 -15.16 2.44 21.00
C PRO A 93 -14.53 3.73 21.51
N LYS A 94 -13.43 4.15 20.89
CA LYS A 94 -12.77 5.44 21.17
C LYS A 94 -12.85 6.36 19.96
N ASP A 95 -12.91 7.66 20.22
CA ASP A 95 -12.86 8.68 19.19
C ASP A 95 -11.49 8.66 18.48
N ALA A 96 -11.51 8.71 17.15
CA ALA A 96 -10.31 8.84 16.35
C ALA A 96 -9.58 10.16 16.68
N PRO A 97 -8.24 10.14 16.77
CA PRO A 97 -7.47 11.36 16.97
C PRO A 97 -7.73 12.35 15.83
N SER A 98 -7.69 13.65 16.15
CA SER A 98 -7.88 14.71 15.16
C SER A 98 -6.79 14.64 14.09
N ALA A 99 -7.16 14.91 12.83
CA ALA A 99 -6.20 14.97 11.72
C ALA A 99 -5.16 16.10 11.89
N LEU A 100 -5.49 17.10 12.72
CA LEU A 100 -4.56 18.15 13.12
C LEU A 100 -3.86 17.72 14.42
N ASN A 101 -2.53 17.61 14.36
CA ASN A 101 -1.71 17.46 15.55
C ASN A 101 -1.55 18.85 16.20
N VAL A 102 -2.24 19.10 17.30
CA VAL A 102 -2.06 20.33 18.09
C VAL A 102 -1.08 20.01 19.20
N VAL A 103 0.18 20.41 19.01
CA VAL A 103 1.19 20.37 20.07
C VAL A 103 1.15 21.69 20.81
N VAL A 104 0.52 21.70 21.98
CA VAL A 104 0.64 22.82 22.91
C VAL A 104 1.99 22.70 23.59
N VAL A 105 2.95 23.55 23.21
CA VAL A 105 4.25 23.62 23.88
C VAL A 105 4.08 24.45 25.16
N PRO A 106 4.17 23.84 26.36
CA PRO A 106 4.09 24.59 27.60
C PRO A 106 5.34 25.45 27.79
N ASN A 107 5.18 26.64 28.39
CA ASN A 107 6.22 27.64 28.67
C ASN A 107 6.74 28.46 27.47
N VAL A 108 5.92 28.67 26.44
CA VAL A 108 6.14 29.80 25.51
C VAL A 108 5.40 31.03 26.03
N THR A 109 5.76 31.50 27.23
CA THR A 109 5.31 32.83 27.69
C THR A 109 6.07 33.86 26.86
N LEU A 110 5.47 34.33 25.77
CA LEU A 110 5.94 35.58 25.17
C LEU A 110 5.91 36.66 26.27
N PRO A 111 6.92 37.54 26.36
CA PRO A 111 6.87 38.70 27.23
C PRO A 111 5.52 39.43 27.08
N ALA A 112 4.99 39.96 28.18
CA ALA A 112 3.64 40.55 28.23
C ALA A 112 3.40 41.58 27.11
N GLU A 113 4.42 42.36 26.76
CA GLU A 113 4.39 43.35 25.68
C GLU A 113 4.09 42.73 24.30
N LEU A 114 4.70 41.58 23.99
CA LEU A 114 4.48 40.88 22.73
C LEU A 114 3.16 40.11 22.74
N HIS A 115 2.77 39.59 23.90
CA HIS A 115 1.46 38.97 24.08
C HIS A 115 0.34 39.98 23.83
N GLU A 116 0.40 41.16 24.45
CA GLU A 116 -0.58 42.22 24.22
C GLU A 116 -0.53 42.76 22.79
N LYS A 117 0.63 42.86 22.15
CA LYS A 117 0.73 43.35 20.76
C LYS A 117 0.10 42.40 19.74
N TYR A 118 0.40 41.10 19.86
CA TYR A 118 0.00 40.10 18.85
C TYR A 118 -1.26 39.30 19.22
N ASN A 119 -1.74 39.36 20.47
CA ASN A 119 -3.00 38.75 20.84
C ASN A 119 -4.17 39.51 20.21
N LYS A 120 -5.03 38.76 19.52
CA LYS A 120 -6.22 39.27 18.83
C LYS A 120 -7.51 39.03 19.64
N TRP A 121 -7.48 38.15 20.63
CA TRP A 121 -8.63 37.77 21.43
C TRP A 121 -8.81 38.73 22.62
N GLY A 122 -10.02 39.28 22.79
CA GLY A 122 -10.38 40.15 23.93
C GLY A 122 -10.07 41.64 23.77
N LYS A 123 -9.88 42.13 22.53
CA LYS A 123 -9.70 43.56 22.22
C LYS A 123 -10.94 44.13 21.53
N ASP A 124 -11.26 45.38 21.80
CA ASP A 124 -12.39 46.07 21.20
C ASP A 124 -12.24 46.14 19.66
N GLY A 125 -13.14 45.48 18.95
CA GLY A 125 -13.21 45.48 17.47
C GLY A 125 -12.95 44.15 16.78
N TYR A 126 -12.70 43.06 17.51
CA TYR A 126 -12.76 41.69 16.99
C TYR A 126 -13.81 40.90 17.80
N PRO A 127 -14.67 40.09 17.15
CA PRO A 127 -15.69 39.30 17.84
C PRO A 127 -15.09 38.23 18.78
#